data_AF-A0A1X7UZ56-F1
#
_entry.id   AF-A0A1X7UZ56-F1
#
_cell.length_a   1.000
_cell.length_b   1.000
_cell.length_c   1.000
_cell.angle_alpha   90.00
_cell.angle_beta   90.00
_cell.angle_gamma   90.00
#
_symmetry.space_group_name_H-M   'P 1'
#
loop_
_entity.id
_entity.type
_entity.pdbx_description
1 polymer ?
#
loop_
_entity_poly.entity_id
_entity_poly.type
_entity_poly.pdbx_seq_one_letter_code
_entity_poly.pdbx_strand_id
1 'polypeptide(L)' 'MFIVKYAYLYTATPLKEGAPSFTLACIGNDNKFTFEEVMKQWQCIFSELKNRGIRVTSFSADGDSQSLKAMRVTCVFP' A
#
# COMPACT_ATOMS: atom_id res chain seq x y z
N MET A 1 12.65 -7.30 -22.34
CA MET A 1 11.71 -6.36 -21.70
C MET A 1 10.58 -7.20 -21.11
N PHE A 2 10.53 -7.33 -19.78
CA PHE A 2 9.43 -8.06 -19.13
C PHE A 2 8.24 -7.11 -19.05
N ILE A 3 7.17 -7.42 -19.76
CA ILE A 3 5.90 -6.69 -19.65
C ILE A 3 5.13 -7.35 -18.51
N VAL A 4 5.07 -6.65 -17.39
CA VAL A 4 4.23 -7.02 -16.25
C VAL A 4 2.75 -6.83 -16.59
N LYS A 5 1.88 -7.72 -16.11
CA LYS A 5 0.45 -7.68 -16.45
C LYS A 5 -0.40 -6.78 -15.55
N TYR A 6 0.05 -6.54 -14.33
CA TYR A 6 -0.67 -5.79 -13.31
C TYR A 6 0.20 -4.68 -12.74
N ALA A 7 -0.43 -3.67 -12.16
CA ALA A 7 0.24 -2.60 -11.45
C ALA A 7 -0.43 -2.40 -10.09
N TYR A 8 0.36 -2.42 -9.03
CA TYR A 8 -0.09 -2.07 -7.68
C TYR A 8 0.17 -0.59 -7.47
N LEU A 9 -0.91 0.16 -7.26
CA LEU A 9 -0.87 1.60 -7.07
C LEU A 9 -1.01 1.94 -5.59
N TYR A 10 -0.09 2.75 -5.09
CA TYR A 10 -0.16 3.30 -3.74
C TYR A 10 -0.52 4.77 -3.82
N THR A 11 -1.61 5.15 -3.18
CA THR A 11 -2.08 6.53 -3.12
C THR A 11 -2.14 6.99 -1.67
N ALA A 12 -1.92 8.28 -1.46
CA ALA A 12 -2.18 8.93 -0.19
C ALA A 12 -3.28 9.96 -0.38
N THR A 13 -4.25 9.92 0.52
CA THR A 13 -5.38 10.84 0.56
C THR A 13 -5.22 11.74 1.77
N PRO A 14 -5.09 13.07 1.59
CA PRO A 14 -5.07 14.00 2.70
C PRO A 14 -6.38 13.94 3.51
N LEU A 15 -6.29 14.20 4.81
CA LEU A 15 -7.48 14.36 5.66
C LEU A 15 -8.20 15.69 5.44
N LYS A 16 -7.54 16.66 4.81
CA LYS A 16 -8.13 17.97 4.51
C LYS A 16 -9.13 17.80 3.37
N GLU A 17 -10.38 18.15 3.64
CA GLU A 17 -11.44 18.16 2.64
C GLU A 17 -11.04 19.02 1.41
N GLY A 18 -11.31 18.50 0.22
CA GLY A 18 -10.99 19.15 -1.05
C GLY A 18 -9.52 19.12 -1.45
N ALA A 19 -8.61 18.59 -0.63
CA ALA A 19 -7.22 18.40 -1.04
C ALA A 19 -7.08 17.15 -1.93
N PRO A 20 -6.35 17.23 -3.06
CA PRO A 20 -6.24 16.11 -3.99
C PRO A 20 -5.37 14.99 -3.41
N SER A 21 -5.75 13.75 -3.72
CA SER A 21 -4.90 12.58 -3.48
C SER A 21 -3.67 12.60 -4.39
N PHE A 22 -2.59 11.96 -3.93
CA PHE A 22 -1.35 11.84 -4.68
C PHE A 22 -0.87 10.39 -4.76
N THR A 23 -0.29 10.03 -5.90
CA THR A 23 0.34 8.72 -6.10
C THR A 23 1.71 8.69 -5.41
N LEU A 24 1.91 7.73 -4.53
CA LEU A 24 3.17 7.47 -3.84
C LEU A 24 4.09 6.56 -4.65
N ALA A 25 3.53 5.50 -5.23
CA ALA A 25 4.27 4.50 -5.98
C ALA A 25 3.37 3.73 -6.94
N CYS A 26 3.98 3.21 -8.01
CA CYS A 26 3.38 2.27 -8.94
C CYS A 26 4.36 1.10 -9.12
N ILE A 27 3.96 -0.10 -8.72
CA ILE A 27 4.81 -1.29 -8.76
C ILE A 27 4.21 -2.29 -9.74
N GLY A 28 4.99 -2.61 -10.78
CA GLY A 28 4.66 -3.67 -11.72
C GLY A 28 4.60 -5.04 -11.05
N ASN A 29 3.59 -5.83 -11.37
CA ASN A 29 3.34 -7.14 -10.78
C ASN A 29 2.78 -8.12 -11.80
N ASP A 30 3.07 -9.41 -11.60
CA ASP A 30 2.46 -10.53 -12.32
C ASP A 30 1.42 -11.27 -11.46
N ASN A 31 0.86 -10.60 -10.45
CA ASN A 31 -0.03 -11.13 -9.40
C ASN A 31 0.58 -12.28 -8.59
N LYS A 32 1.89 -12.24 -8.36
CA LYS A 32 2.64 -13.27 -7.62
C LYS A 32 3.16 -12.82 -6.27
N PHE A 33 2.91 -11.57 -5.87
CA PHE A 33 3.33 -11.11 -4.55
C PHE A 33 2.71 -11.98 -3.46
N THR A 34 3.57 -12.37 -2.54
CA THR A 34 3.18 -12.97 -1.27
C THR A 34 2.68 -11.87 -0.32
N PHE A 35 1.82 -12.23 0.62
CA PHE A 35 1.35 -11.27 1.64
C PHE A 35 2.52 -10.67 2.44
N GLU A 36 3.62 -11.40 2.65
CA GLU A 36 4.83 -10.89 3.28
C GLU A 36 5.51 -9.78 2.45
N GLU A 37 5.54 -9.93 1.12
CA GLU A 37 6.06 -8.89 0.23
C GLU A 37 5.18 -7.66 0.22
N VAL A 38 3.85 -7.83 0.24
CA VAL A 38 2.89 -6.73 0.39
C VAL A 38 3.14 -5.97 1.71
N MET A 39 3.29 -6.69 2.83
CA MET A 39 3.60 -6.08 4.13
C MET A 39 4.92 -5.31 4.11
N LYS A 40 5.98 -5.85 3.48
CA LYS A 40 7.27 -5.15 3.35
C LYS A 40 7.13 -3.85 2.55
N GLN A 41 6.34 -3.86 1.48
CA GLN A 41 6.05 -2.65 0.70
C GLN A 41 5.34 -1.60 1.56
N TRP A 42 4.33 -1.99 2.34
CA TRP A 42 3.62 -1.07 3.24
C TRP A 42 4.55 -0.50 4.32
N GLN A 43 5.38 -1.34 4.95
CA GLN A 43 6.37 -0.90 5.93
C GLN A 43 7.36 0.11 5.35
N CYS A 44 7.82 -0.11 4.12
CA CYS A 44 8.67 0.84 3.41
C CYS A 44 7.96 2.19 3.22
N ILE A 45 6.73 2.17 2.69
CA ILE A 45 5.94 3.38 2.46
C ILE A 45 5.69 4.13 3.79
N PHE A 46 5.26 3.44 4.84
CA PHE A 46 5.01 4.06 6.14
C PHE A 46 6.27 4.65 6.76
N SER A 47 7.42 4.00 6.59
CA SER A 47 8.72 4.51 7.05
C SER A 47 9.10 5.77 6.28
N GLU A 48 8.96 5.77 4.96
CA GLU A 48 9.25 6.94 4.12
C GLU A 48 8.34 8.13 4.43
N LEU A 49 7.04 7.89 4.66
CA LEU A 49 6.10 8.94 5.08
C LEU A 49 6.48 9.50 6.45
N LYS A 50 6.78 8.63 7.42
CA LYS A 50 7.22 9.04 8.76
C LYS A 50 8.50 9.87 8.72
N ASN A 51 9.48 9.48 7.91
CA ASN A 51 10.75 10.20 7.73
C ASN A 51 10.54 11.62 7.18
N ARG A 52 9.43 11.86 6.47
CA ARG A 52 9.04 13.18 5.93
C ARG A 52 8.07 13.94 6.85
N GLY A 53 7.86 13.46 8.08
CA GLY A 53 6.93 14.08 9.03
C GLY A 53 5.45 13.87 8.69
N ILE A 54 5.12 12.94 7.80
CA ILE A 54 3.75 12.62 7.42
C ILE A 54 3.23 11.49 8.33
N ARG A 55 2.17 11.79 9.08
CA ARG A 55 1.50 10.79 9.94
C ARG A 55 0.38 10.09 9.18
N VAL A 56 0.49 8.79 9.03
CA VAL A 56 -0.58 7.93 8.50
C VAL A 56 -1.58 7.62 9.61
N THR A 57 -2.84 7.97 9.42
CA THR A 57 -3.92 7.70 10.39
C THR A 57 -4.67 6.39 10.12
N SER A 58 -4.76 6.01 8.86
CA SER A 58 -5.43 4.80 8.39
C SER A 58 -4.88 4.41 7.03
N PHE A 59 -5.11 3.16 6.64
CA PHE A 59 -4.82 2.66 5.30
C PHE A 59 -5.90 1.67 4.88
N SER A 60 -6.04 1.47 3.58
CA SER A 60 -6.92 0.45 2.99
C SER A 60 -6.19 -0.21 1.82
N ALA A 61 -6.65 -1.40 1.46
CA ALA A 61 -6.18 -2.11 0.28
C ALA A 61 -7.38 -2.70 -0.46
N ASP A 62 -7.16 -3.06 -1.72
CA ASP A 62 -8.17 -3.73 -2.53
C ASP A 62 -8.42 -5.16 -2.05
N GLY A 63 -9.51 -5.77 -2.55
CA GLY A 63 -9.95 -7.10 -2.17
C GLY A 63 -9.09 -8.26 -2.68
N ASP A 64 -7.85 -8.04 -3.09
CA ASP A 64 -6.96 -9.14 -3.48
C ASP A 64 -6.56 -9.97 -2.24
N SER A 65 -6.42 -11.28 -2.43
CA SER A 65 -6.25 -12.21 -1.31
C SER A 65 -4.98 -11.98 -0.49
N GLN A 66 -3.93 -11.46 -1.12
CA GLN A 66 -2.63 -11.24 -0.48
C GLN A 66 -2.66 -9.96 0.36
N SER A 67 -3.27 -8.90 -0.15
CA SER A 67 -3.56 -7.68 0.60
C SER A 67 -4.52 -7.94 1.75
N LEU A 68 -5.61 -8.69 1.54
CA LEU A 68 -6.54 -9.03 2.62
C LEU A 68 -5.86 -9.86 3.73
N LYS A 69 -5.00 -10.80 3.37
CA LYS A 69 -4.20 -11.56 4.34
C LYS A 69 -3.21 -10.65 5.08
N ALA A 70 -2.51 -9.76 4.36
CA ALA A 70 -1.62 -8.77 4.95
C ALA A 70 -2.36 -7.82 5.92
N MET A 71 -3.57 -7.36 5.57
CA MET A 71 -4.42 -6.56 6.43
C MET A 71 -4.81 -7.34 7.69
N ARG A 72 -5.25 -8.61 7.55
CA ARG A 72 -5.63 -9.46 8.69
C ARG A 72 -4.49 -9.58 9.70
N VAL A 73 -3.28 -9.87 9.23
CA VAL A 73 -2.09 -10.01 10.07
C VAL A 73 -1.68 -8.68 10.70
N THR A 74 -1.69 -7.59 9.92
CA THR A 74 -1.17 -6.28 10.37
C THR A 74 -2.12 -5.57 11.33
N CYS A 75 -3.43 -5.65 11.10
CA CYS A 75 -4.43 -4.97 11.90
C CYS A 75 -4.90 -5.81 13.11
N VAL A 76 -4.34 -7.01 13.31
CA VAL A 76 -4.70 -7.94 14.39
C VAL A 76 -6.23 -8.14 14.44
N PHE A 77 -6.83 -8.40 13.27
CA PHE A 77 -8.26 -8.72 13.22
C PHE A 77 -8.50 -10.05 13.95
N PRO A 78 -9.41 -10.09 14.96
CA PRO A 78 -9.73 -11.32 15.70
C PRO A 78 -10.29 -12.44 14.80
#